data_AF-A0A292Z6S5-F1
#
_entry.id   AF-A0A292Z6S5-F1
#
_cell.length_a   1.000
_cell.length_b   1.000
_cell.length_c   1.000
_cell.angle_alpha   90.00
_cell.angle_beta   90.00
_cell.angle_gamma   90.00
#
_symmetry.space_group_name_H-M   'P 1'
#
loop_
_entity.id
_entity.type
_entity.pdbx_description
1 polymer ?
#
loop_
_entity_poly.entity_id
_entity_poly.type
_entity_poly.pdbx_seq_one_letter_code
_entity_poly.pdbx_strand_id
1 'polypeptide(L)'
;MATIPKPAEQRQRRNKRVVDTPPAAPESARRVPEWRRASSKWHPAARDWYLSLRESGQAFYYQPSDRMAAWFLAEQMSRVLADPEAKASSYDSVMRGMEQLLCTERSRRQAHVELAPPGASGRPPAGGASTSAGEQRAAEVEAGIAHLDDARRRLSGS
;
A
#
# COMPACT_ATOMS: atom_id res chain seq x y z
N MET A 1 61.23 16.93 5.39
CA MET A 1 60.26 16.18 6.21
C MET A 1 59.40 15.36 5.26
N ALA A 2 59.64 14.05 5.17
CA ALA A 2 58.90 13.17 4.26
C ALA A 2 57.58 12.73 4.93
N THR A 3 56.47 12.86 4.22
CA THR A 3 55.14 12.45 4.68
C THR A 3 55.05 10.93 4.77
N ILE A 4 54.71 10.40 5.94
CA ILE A 4 54.57 8.96 6.18
C ILE A 4 53.32 8.45 5.41
N PRO A 5 53.45 7.44 4.53
CA PRO A 5 52.32 6.88 3.82
C PRO A 5 51.39 6.14 4.80
N LYS A 6 50.08 6.44 4.70
CA LYS A 6 49.03 5.88 5.55
C LYS A 6 49.00 4.34 5.46
N PRO A 7 48.98 3.59 6.59
CA PRO A 7 48.96 2.13 6.58
C PRO A 7 47.80 1.57 5.76
N ALA A 8 48.04 0.49 5.00
CA ALA A 8 47.05 -0.11 4.10
C ALA A 8 45.76 -0.54 4.83
N GLU A 9 45.83 -0.86 6.12
CA GLU A 9 44.66 -1.15 6.97
C GLU A 9 43.71 0.03 7.16
N GLN A 10 44.22 1.27 7.13
CA GLN A 10 43.38 2.47 7.23
C GLN A 10 42.84 2.92 5.87
N ARG A 11 43.07 2.15 4.80
CA ARG A 11 42.39 2.32 3.51
C ARG A 11 41.04 1.61 3.55
N GLN A 12 40.14 2.08 4.41
CA GLN A 12 38.74 1.68 4.33
C GLN A 12 38.15 2.17 3.00
N ARG A 13 37.83 1.22 2.10
CA ARG A 13 37.07 1.51 0.88
C ARG A 13 35.68 1.99 1.29
N ARG A 14 35.38 3.24 0.96
CA ARG A 14 34.13 3.97 1.30
C ARG A 14 32.85 3.35 0.70
N ASN A 15 32.96 2.30 -0.12
CA ASN A 15 31.85 1.74 -0.89
C ASN A 15 31.65 0.24 -0.62
N LYS A 16 31.63 -0.20 0.64
CA LYS A 16 30.94 -1.45 0.97
C LYS A 16 29.54 -1.04 1.42
N ARG A 17 28.56 -1.11 0.50
CA ARG A 17 27.15 -1.23 0.91
C ARG A 17 27.10 -2.54 1.68
N VAL A 18 27.24 -2.46 3.00
CA VAL A 18 26.68 -3.49 3.86
C VAL A 18 25.21 -3.40 3.54
N VAL A 19 24.69 -4.42 2.86
CA VAL A 19 23.26 -4.62 2.81
C VAL A 19 22.93 -4.96 4.26
N ASP A 20 22.59 -3.94 5.02
CA ASP A 20 22.04 -4.11 6.36
C ASP A 20 20.79 -4.93 6.15
N THR A 21 20.93 -6.25 6.30
CA THR A 21 19.79 -7.14 6.34
C THR A 21 18.98 -6.64 7.52
N PRO A 22 17.75 -6.14 7.32
CA PRO A 22 16.95 -5.67 8.42
C PRO A 22 16.88 -6.79 9.46
N PRO A 23 17.06 -6.50 10.76
CA PRO A 23 16.93 -7.53 11.77
C PRO A 23 15.57 -8.21 11.60
N ALA A 24 15.60 -9.53 11.41
CA ALA A 24 14.38 -10.32 11.28
C ALA A 24 13.59 -10.18 12.59
N ALA A 25 12.31 -9.84 12.48
CA ALA A 25 11.43 -9.79 13.64
C ALA A 25 11.39 -11.18 14.32
N PRO A 26 11.31 -11.24 15.66
CA PRO A 26 11.24 -12.50 16.39
C PRO A 26 10.06 -13.35 15.91
N GLU A 27 10.29 -14.66 15.76
CA GLU A 27 9.34 -15.63 15.20
C GLU A 27 8.07 -15.88 16.05
N SER A 28 7.96 -15.18 17.19
CA SER A 28 6.82 -15.29 18.09
C SER A 28 5.53 -14.71 17.48
N ALA A 29 4.63 -15.64 17.16
CA ALA A 29 3.26 -15.51 16.67
C ALA A 29 3.08 -15.29 15.15
N ARG A 30 3.36 -16.35 14.38
CA ARG A 30 2.98 -16.60 12.97
C ARG A 30 1.48 -16.42 12.61
N ARG A 31 0.62 -15.91 13.50
CA ARG A 31 -0.71 -15.45 13.11
C ARG A 31 -0.63 -13.98 12.78
N VAL A 32 -0.34 -13.71 11.50
CA VAL A 32 -0.59 -12.45 10.83
C VAL A 32 -2.01 -11.99 11.24
N PRO A 33 -2.19 -10.97 12.11
CA PRO A 33 -3.48 -10.62 12.66
C PRO A 33 -4.42 -10.24 11.54
N GLU A 34 -5.56 -10.93 11.49
CA GLU A 34 -6.54 -10.71 10.45
C GLU A 34 -7.01 -9.26 10.44
N TRP A 35 -7.36 -8.78 9.25
CA TRP A 35 -8.04 -7.50 9.11
C TRP A 35 -9.29 -7.50 9.99
N ARG A 36 -9.45 -6.45 10.80
CA ARG A 36 -10.68 -6.27 11.57
C ARG A 36 -11.87 -6.14 10.63
N ARG A 37 -13.04 -6.61 11.09
CA ARG A 37 -14.27 -6.44 10.30
C ARG A 37 -14.60 -4.96 10.18
N ALA A 38 -15.05 -4.55 8.99
CA ALA A 38 -15.60 -3.23 8.78
C ALA A 38 -16.91 -3.09 9.57
N SER A 39 -17.13 -1.93 10.18
CA SER A 39 -18.38 -1.67 10.92
C SER A 39 -19.52 -1.40 9.95
N SER A 40 -20.70 -1.98 10.19
CA SER A 40 -21.91 -1.68 9.42
C SER A 40 -22.44 -0.26 9.67
N LYS A 41 -22.02 0.38 10.78
CA LYS A 41 -22.41 1.75 11.15
C LYS A 41 -21.54 2.83 10.51
N TRP A 42 -20.46 2.45 9.83
CA TRP A 42 -19.61 3.42 9.16
C TRP A 42 -20.33 4.07 7.99
N HIS A 43 -19.94 5.31 7.72
CA HIS A 43 -20.31 6.00 6.49
C HIS A 43 -19.95 5.11 5.28
N PRO A 44 -20.84 4.94 4.29
CA PRO A 44 -20.62 4.01 3.18
C PRO A 44 -19.27 4.18 2.49
N ALA A 45 -18.88 5.42 2.17
CA ALA A 45 -17.59 5.69 1.53
C ALA A 45 -16.38 5.28 2.39
N ALA A 46 -16.44 5.44 3.72
CA ALA A 46 -15.35 5.04 4.60
C ALA A 46 -15.24 3.52 4.71
N ARG A 47 -16.39 2.83 4.74
CA ARG A 47 -16.45 1.37 4.71
C ARG A 47 -15.88 0.82 3.41
N ASP A 48 -16.31 1.37 2.28
CA ASP A 48 -15.90 0.90 0.96
C ASP A 48 -14.42 1.20 0.71
N TRP A 49 -13.92 2.36 1.17
CA TRP A 49 -12.50 2.65 1.19
C TRP A 49 -11.69 1.59 1.96
N TYR A 50 -12.08 1.29 3.20
CA TYR A 50 -11.37 0.28 4.02
C TYR A 50 -11.36 -1.11 3.37
N LEU A 51 -12.48 -1.51 2.78
CA LEU A 51 -12.60 -2.80 2.08
C LEU A 51 -11.72 -2.82 0.81
N SER A 52 -11.74 -1.74 0.02
CA SER A 52 -10.87 -1.63 -1.16
C SER A 52 -9.38 -1.66 -0.80
N LEU A 53 -9.01 -1.04 0.32
CA LEU A 53 -7.65 -1.05 0.82
C LEU A 53 -7.21 -2.46 1.22
N ARG A 54 -8.09 -3.21 1.90
CA ARG A 54 -7.85 -4.59 2.29
C ARG A 54 -7.62 -5.53 1.10
N GLU A 55 -8.29 -5.26 -0.02
CA GLU A 55 -8.18 -6.05 -1.25
C GLU A 55 -7.04 -5.61 -2.17
N SER A 56 -6.41 -4.46 -1.88
CA SER A 56 -5.34 -3.91 -2.70
C SER A 56 -4.04 -4.73 -2.61
N GLY A 57 -3.23 -4.71 -3.67
CA GLY A 57 -1.89 -5.32 -3.64
C GLY A 57 -0.97 -4.74 -2.55
N GLN A 58 -1.22 -3.50 -2.14
CA GLN A 58 -0.48 -2.86 -1.04
C GLN A 58 -0.72 -3.55 0.31
N ALA A 59 -1.93 -4.11 0.52
CA ALA A 59 -2.31 -4.80 1.76
C ALA A 59 -1.39 -5.97 2.12
N PHE A 60 -0.75 -6.59 1.11
CA PHE A 60 0.20 -7.69 1.30
C PHE A 60 1.38 -7.28 2.19
N TYR A 61 1.83 -6.03 2.08
CA TYR A 61 3.01 -5.51 2.80
C TYR A 61 2.69 -4.94 4.18
N TYR A 62 1.41 -4.77 4.50
CA TYR A 62 1.02 -4.19 5.78
C TYR A 62 1.28 -5.13 6.95
N GLN A 63 1.97 -4.58 7.94
CA GLN A 63 2.12 -5.14 9.26
C GLN A 63 0.81 -5.06 10.04
N PRO A 64 0.69 -5.77 11.17
CA PRO A 64 -0.53 -5.75 11.97
C PRO A 64 -0.90 -4.35 12.46
N SER A 65 0.10 -3.53 12.77
CA SER A 65 -0.05 -2.11 13.14
C SER A 65 -0.70 -1.30 12.03
N ASP A 66 -0.30 -1.51 10.78
CA ASP A 66 -0.81 -0.76 9.62
C ASP A 66 -2.28 -1.11 9.37
N ARG A 67 -2.67 -2.37 9.56
CA ARG A 67 -4.06 -2.81 9.44
C ARG A 67 -4.93 -2.24 10.55
N MET A 68 -4.40 -2.13 11.77
CA MET A 68 -5.08 -1.43 12.85
C MET A 68 -5.21 0.06 12.55
N ALA A 69 -4.16 0.69 12.03
CA ALA A 69 -4.18 2.09 11.61
C ALA A 69 -5.23 2.33 10.52
N ALA A 70 -5.33 1.44 9.52
CA ALA A 70 -6.36 1.49 8.49
C ALA A 70 -7.78 1.38 9.08
N TRP A 71 -7.99 0.49 10.06
CA TRP A 71 -9.29 0.32 10.72
C TRP A 71 -9.66 1.56 11.53
N PHE A 72 -8.72 2.11 12.30
CA PHE A 72 -8.90 3.35 13.06
C PHE A 72 -9.18 4.54 12.12
N LEU A 73 -8.45 4.61 11.00
CA LEU A 73 -8.63 5.67 10.02
C LEU A 73 -10.00 5.60 9.35
N ALA A 74 -10.54 4.40 9.10
CA ALA A 74 -11.89 4.23 8.58
C ALA A 74 -12.97 4.73 9.56
N GLU A 75 -12.80 4.45 10.86
CA GLU A 75 -13.66 5.00 11.92
C GLU A 75 -13.58 6.54 11.95
N GLN A 76 -12.38 7.11 11.88
CA GLN A 76 -12.20 8.56 11.88
C GLN A 76 -12.78 9.21 10.61
N MET A 77 -12.53 8.62 9.44
CA MET A 77 -13.09 9.03 8.16
C MET A 77 -14.62 9.01 8.21
N SER A 78 -15.21 7.95 8.79
CA SER A 78 -16.65 7.86 8.97
C SER A 78 -17.22 9.00 9.81
N ARG A 79 -16.53 9.39 10.89
CA ARG A 79 -16.96 10.51 11.75
C ARG A 79 -16.89 11.84 11.00
N VAL A 80 -15.79 12.07 10.28
CA VAL A 80 -15.61 13.30 9.49
C VAL A 80 -16.66 13.42 8.38
N LEU A 81 -16.96 12.33 7.67
CA LEU A 81 -17.94 12.34 6.58
C LEU A 81 -19.39 12.44 7.06
N ALA A 82 -19.68 12.02 8.29
CA ALA A 82 -21.02 12.11 8.87
C ALA A 82 -21.29 13.45 9.58
N ASP A 83 -20.26 14.25 9.85
CA ASP A 83 -20.37 15.52 10.56
C ASP A 83 -20.61 16.68 9.58
N PRO A 84 -21.79 17.34 9.61
CA PRO A 84 -22.09 18.46 8.73
C PRO A 84 -21.26 19.71 9.04
N GLU A 85 -20.66 19.80 10.23
CA GLU A 85 -19.79 20.91 10.65
C GLU A 85 -18.30 20.54 10.58
N ALA A 86 -17.97 19.45 9.89
CA ALA A 86 -16.60 18.98 9.75
C ALA A 86 -15.68 20.07 9.18
N LYS A 87 -14.63 20.41 9.94
CA LYS A 87 -13.61 21.37 9.52
C LYS A 87 -12.71 20.75 8.45
N ALA A 88 -12.22 21.59 7.54
CA ALA A 88 -11.25 21.19 6.51
C ALA A 88 -10.02 20.46 7.09
N SER A 89 -9.52 20.91 8.24
CA SER A 89 -8.38 20.27 8.93
C SER A 89 -8.65 18.82 9.35
N SER A 90 -9.90 18.45 9.64
CA SER A 90 -10.29 17.08 9.96
C SER A 90 -10.19 16.19 8.71
N TYR A 91 -10.60 16.71 7.56
CA TYR A 91 -10.46 16.03 6.27
C TYR A 91 -8.97 15.87 5.89
N ASP A 92 -8.17 16.92 6.03
CA ASP A 92 -6.73 16.88 5.76
C ASP A 92 -6.01 15.84 6.62
N SER A 93 -6.43 15.69 7.89
CA SER A 93 -5.88 14.69 8.80
C SER A 93 -6.16 13.27 8.30
N VAL A 94 -7.36 13.02 7.77
CA VAL A 94 -7.72 11.73 7.17
C VAL A 94 -6.88 11.48 5.91
N MET A 95 -6.76 12.47 5.02
CA MET A 95 -5.97 12.37 3.79
C MET A 95 -4.50 12.07 4.09
N ARG A 96 -3.91 12.71 5.10
CA ARG A 96 -2.53 12.40 5.54
C ARG A 96 -2.39 10.97 6.05
N GLY A 97 -3.36 10.47 6.81
CA GLY A 97 -3.38 9.07 7.25
C GLY A 97 -3.42 8.10 6.07
N MET A 98 -4.21 8.43 5.04
CA MET A 98 -4.30 7.65 3.81
C MET A 98 -2.96 7.62 3.04
N GLU A 99 -2.25 8.75 2.99
CA GLU A 99 -0.91 8.87 2.40
C GLU A 99 0.13 8.02 3.14
N GLN A 100 0.11 7.99 4.49
CA GLN A 100 1.03 7.16 5.28
C GLN A 100 0.86 5.66 4.99
N LEU A 101 -0.35 5.24 4.65
CA LEU A 101 -0.63 3.86 4.23
C LEU A 101 -0.28 3.61 2.76
N LEU A 102 0.13 4.61 1.97
CA LEU A 102 0.43 4.44 0.54
C LEU A 102 -0.77 3.91 -0.29
N CYS A 103 -1.99 4.25 0.11
CA CYS A 103 -3.19 3.71 -0.56
C CYS A 103 -3.41 4.30 -1.97
N THR A 104 -2.85 5.46 -2.29
CA THR A 104 -2.98 6.10 -3.61
C THR A 104 -1.75 5.85 -4.50
N GLU A 105 -1.97 5.88 -5.81
CA GLU A 105 -0.88 5.78 -6.78
C GLU A 105 0.14 6.92 -6.64
N ARG A 106 -0.33 8.13 -6.36
CA ARG A 106 0.55 9.28 -6.10
C ARG A 106 1.46 9.03 -4.91
N SER A 107 0.90 8.56 -3.79
CA SER A 107 1.69 8.27 -2.58
C SER A 107 2.73 7.17 -2.83
N ARG A 108 2.37 6.14 -3.60
CA ARG A 108 3.30 5.06 -3.97
C ARG A 108 4.44 5.53 -4.86
N ARG A 109 4.13 6.32 -5.90
CA ARG A 109 5.16 6.92 -6.79
C ARG A 109 6.12 7.82 -6.02
N GLN A 110 5.60 8.64 -5.11
CA GLN A 110 6.42 9.50 -4.27
C GLN A 110 7.34 8.70 -3.34
N ALA A 111 6.87 7.55 -2.85
CA ALA A 111 7.69 6.63 -2.05
C ALA A 111 8.62 5.74 -2.90
N HIS A 112 8.62 5.86 -4.23
CA HIS A 112 9.33 4.99 -5.17
C HIS A 112 8.99 3.49 -5.00
N VAL A 113 7.75 3.18 -4.58
CA VAL A 113 7.22 1.82 -4.46
C VAL A 113 6.24 1.59 -5.61
N GLU A 114 6.74 1.11 -6.75
CA GLU A 114 5.86 0.69 -7.85
C GLU A 114 5.35 -0.73 -7.59
N LEU A 115 4.03 -0.89 -7.54
CA LEU A 115 3.41 -2.21 -7.50
C LEU A 115 3.34 -2.72 -8.95
N ALA A 116 3.93 -3.88 -9.20
CA ALA A 116 3.73 -4.56 -10.47
C ALA A 116 2.26 -5.04 -10.56
N PRO A 117 1.60 -4.90 -11.72
CA PRO A 117 0.24 -5.37 -11.90
C PRO A 117 0.16 -6.89 -11.70
N PRO A 118 -0.99 -7.42 -11.27
CA PRO A 118 -1.19 -8.87 -11.13
C PRO A 118 -0.93 -9.56 -12.48
N GLY A 119 0.06 -10.46 -12.51
CA GLY A 119 0.48 -11.16 -13.75
C GLY A 119 1.85 -10.74 -14.29
N ALA A 120 2.50 -9.72 -13.71
CA ALA A 120 3.89 -9.38 -14.00
C ALA A 120 4.86 -10.42 -13.41
N SER A 121 4.81 -11.66 -13.92
CA SER A 121 5.84 -12.65 -13.63
C SER A 121 7.15 -12.18 -14.25
N GLY A 122 8.23 -12.17 -13.47
CA GLY A 122 9.59 -11.79 -13.88
C GLY A 122 10.27 -12.78 -14.85
N ARG A 123 9.51 -13.34 -15.81
CA ARG A 123 10.08 -14.06 -16.94
C ARG A 123 10.32 -13.03 -18.05
N PRO A 124 11.56 -12.86 -18.56
CA PRO A 124 11.75 -12.06 -19.76
C PRO A 124 10.87 -12.65 -20.87
N PRO A 125 10.03 -11.85 -21.55
CA PRO A 125 9.12 -12.38 -22.54
C PRO A 125 9.94 -13.01 -23.67
N ALA A 126 9.81 -14.33 -23.82
CA ALA A 126 10.08 -14.97 -25.09
C ALA A 126 9.06 -14.37 -26.08
N GLY A 127 9.58 -13.80 -27.17
CA GLY A 127 8.88 -12.86 -28.03
C GLY A 127 7.41 -13.21 -28.33
N GLY A 128 6.52 -12.27 -28.00
CA GLY A 128 5.10 -12.31 -28.30
C GLY A 128 4.56 -10.88 -28.22
N ALA A 129 3.84 -10.47 -29.27
CA ALA A 129 3.42 -9.11 -29.60
C ALA A 129 3.11 -8.18 -28.41
N SER A 130 3.72 -7.00 -28.41
CA SER A 130 3.42 -5.91 -27.50
C SER A 130 2.07 -5.29 -27.83
N THR A 131 1.00 -5.74 -27.18
CA THR A 131 -0.18 -4.88 -27.01
C THR A 131 0.24 -3.66 -26.20
N SER A 132 -0.18 -2.48 -26.63
CA SER A 132 0.30 -1.21 -26.09
C SER A 132 -0.11 -1.06 -24.62
N ALA A 133 0.70 -0.36 -23.83
CA ALA A 133 0.41 -0.10 -22.41
C ALA A 133 -0.96 0.58 -22.17
N GLY A 134 -1.53 1.23 -23.20
CA GLY A 134 -2.89 1.78 -23.17
C GLY A 134 -3.98 0.72 -23.18
N GLU A 135 -3.81 -0.36 -23.95
CA GLU A 135 -4.78 -1.46 -24.05
C GLU A 135 -4.79 -2.30 -22.77
N GLN A 136 -3.61 -2.52 -22.17
CA GLN A 136 -3.49 -3.23 -20.89
C GLN A 136 -4.17 -2.46 -19.75
N ARG A 137 -3.97 -1.13 -19.72
CA ARG A 137 -4.59 -0.27 -18.70
C ARG A 137 -6.11 -0.17 -18.87
N ALA A 138 -6.61 -0.20 -20.11
CA ALA A 138 -8.06 -0.25 -20.37
C ALA A 138 -8.67 -1.56 -19.85
N ALA A 139 -8.02 -2.70 -20.11
CA ALA A 139 -8.47 -4.00 -19.64
C ALA A 139 -8.44 -4.14 -18.10
N GLU A 140 -7.43 -3.58 -17.44
CA GLU A 140 -7.36 -3.55 -15.97
C GLU A 140 -8.47 -2.71 -15.34
N VAL A 141 -8.78 -1.55 -15.94
CA VAL A 141 -9.90 -0.70 -15.49
C VAL A 141 -11.22 -1.42 -15.68
N GLU A 142 -11.42 -2.09 -16.82
CA GLU A 142 -12.62 -2.87 -17.12
C GLU A 142 -12.81 -4.03 -16.15
N ALA A 143 -11.73 -4.77 -15.83
CA ALA A 143 -11.75 -5.83 -14.83
C ALA A 143 -12.03 -5.31 -13.41
N GLY A 144 -11.46 -4.15 -13.06
CA GLY A 144 -11.73 -3.49 -11.78
C GLY A 144 -13.18 -3.04 -11.64
N ILE A 145 -13.77 -2.50 -12.69
CA ILE A 145 -15.20 -2.12 -12.73
C ILE A 145 -16.09 -3.36 -12.56
N ALA A 146 -15.77 -4.46 -13.25
CA ALA A 146 -16.53 -5.70 -13.14
C ALA A 146 -16.49 -6.30 -11.71
N HIS A 147 -15.34 -6.23 -11.02
CA HIS A 147 -15.21 -6.66 -9.62
C HIS A 147 -16.05 -5.81 -8.66
N LEU A 148 -16.07 -4.49 -8.86
CA LEU A 148 -16.87 -3.57 -8.06
C LEU A 148 -18.37 -3.78 -8.27
N ASP A 149 -18.80 -4.03 -9.51
CA ASP A 149 -20.19 -4.34 -9.83
C ASP A 149 -20.63 -5.67 -9.21
N ASP A 150 -19.74 -6.68 -9.17
CA ASP A 150 -20.04 -7.95 -8.52
C ASP A 150 -20.15 -7.80 -7.00
N ALA A 151 -19.23 -7.04 -6.39
CA ALA A 151 -19.29 -6.69 -4.97
C ALA A 151 -20.60 -5.94 -4.64
N ARG A 152 -21.03 -5.01 -5.51
CA ARG A 152 -22.29 -4.27 -5.36
C ARG A 152 -23.52 -5.17 -5.47
N ARG A 153 -23.55 -6.13 -6.40
CA ARG A 153 -24.62 -7.11 -6.53
C ARG A 153 -24.77 -7.97 -5.27
N ARG A 154 -23.65 -8.42 -4.70
CA ARG A 154 -23.64 -9.20 -3.43
C ARG A 154 -24.19 -8.40 -2.25
N LEU A 155 -23.99 -7.09 -2.24
CA LEU A 155 -24.48 -6.20 -1.19
C LEU A 155 -25.95 -5.78 -1.35
N SER A 156 -26.51 -5.85 -2.57
CA SER A 156 -27.91 -5.49 -2.86
C SER A 156 -28.89 -6.67 -2.78
N GLY A 157 -28.39 -7.91 -2.65
CA GLY A 157 -29.18 -9.14 -2.64
C GLY A 157 -29.43 -9.74 -1.25
N SER A 158 -29.27 -8.97 -0.17
CA SER A 158 -29.61 -9.33 1.21
C SER A 158 -30.56 -8.32 1.82
#